data_AF-A0AB39QE75-F1
#
_entry.id   AF-A0AB39QE75-F1
#
_cell.length_a   1.000
_cell.length_b   1.000
_cell.length_c   1.000
_cell.angle_alpha   90.00
_cell.angle_beta   90.00
_cell.angle_gamma   90.00
#
_symmetry.space_group_name_H-M   'P 1'
#
loop_
_entity.id
_entity.type
_entity.pdbx_description
1 polymer ?
#
loop_
_entity_poly.entity_id
_entity_poly.type
_entity_poly.pdbx_seq_one_letter_code
_entity_poly.pdbx_strand_id
1 'polypeptide(L)' 'MALIAQDAVDLLLSAEIRRVRVCGADECALRFVDRSPARNRRWCSMSRCGNRTKVRLHQARARRSEHTPAD' A
#
# COMPACT_ATOMS: atom_id res chain seq x y z
N MET A 1 11.12 9.38 -23.01
CA MET A 1 10.02 8.61 -22.38
C MET A 1 9.94 7.14 -22.81
N ALA A 2 10.56 6.73 -23.93
CA ALA A 2 10.49 5.34 -24.42
C ALA A 2 11.07 4.30 -23.43
N LEU A 3 12.12 4.63 -22.66
CA LEU A 3 12.75 3.68 -21.73
C LEU A 3 11.81 3.20 -20.63
N ILE A 4 10.99 4.09 -20.04
CA ILE A 4 10.02 3.69 -19.01
C ILE A 4 8.94 2.76 -19.59
N ALA A 5 8.53 3.00 -20.84
CA ALA A 5 7.55 2.14 -21.50
C ALA A 5 8.14 0.75 -21.79
N GLN A 6 9.41 0.67 -22.20
CA GLN A 6 10.10 -0.60 -22.41
C GLN A 6 10.28 -1.37 -21.10
N ASP A 7 10.77 -0.72 -20.04
CA ASP A 7 10.91 -1.34 -18.72
C ASP A 7 9.56 -1.88 -18.19
N ALA A 8 8.47 -1.16 -18.47
CA ALA A 8 7.13 -1.60 -18.12
C ALA A 8 6.70 -2.84 -18.92
N VAL A 9 6.97 -2.87 -20.23
CA VAL A 9 6.71 -4.04 -21.09
C VAL A 9 7.52 -5.25 -20.61
N ASP A 10 8.81 -5.07 -20.34
CA ASP A 10 9.68 -6.14 -19.84
C ASP A 10 9.17 -6.69 -18.50
N LEU A 11 8.75 -5.82 -17.58
CA LEU A 11 8.13 -6.25 -16.33
C LEU A 11 6.84 -7.05 -16.58
N LEU A 12 5.97 -6.57 -17.46
CA LEU A 12 4.68 -7.21 -17.78
C LEU A 12 4.85 -8.61 -18.39
N LEU A 13 5.91 -8.81 -19.18
CA LEU A 13 6.22 -10.08 -19.83
C LEU A 13 7.03 -11.04 -18.95
N SER A 14 7.65 -10.54 -17.87
CA SER A 14 8.47 -11.34 -16.96
C SER A 14 7.64 -12.13 -15.94
N ALA A 15 8.27 -13.11 -15.28
CA ALA A 15 7.67 -13.82 -14.14
C ALA A 15 7.37 -12.92 -12.93
N GLU A 16 7.99 -11.74 -12.83
CA GLU A 16 7.80 -10.78 -11.75
C GLU A 16 6.42 -10.11 -11.79
N ILE A 17 5.68 -10.21 -12.91
CA ILE A 17 4.30 -9.72 -12.99
C ILE A 17 3.41 -10.34 -11.91
N ARG A 18 3.67 -11.59 -11.51
CA ARG A 18 2.96 -12.29 -10.42
C ARG A 18 3.21 -11.68 -9.03
N ARG A 19 4.20 -10.78 -8.92
CA ARG A 19 4.50 -10.03 -7.69
C ARG A 19 3.96 -8.61 -7.75
N VAL A 20 3.39 -8.15 -8.87
CA VAL A 20 2.78 -6.82 -8.95
C VAL A 20 1.50 -6.81 -8.14
N ARG A 21 1.41 -5.85 -7.22
CA ARG A 21 0.28 -5.66 -6.32
C ARG A 21 -0.20 -4.23 -6.34
N VAL A 22 -1.47 -4.05 -6.00
CA VAL A 22 -2.06 -2.73 -5.75
C VAL A 22 -1.88 -2.38 -4.27
N CYS A 23 -1.56 -1.10 -3.99
CA CYS A 23 -1.49 -0.59 -2.62
C CYS A 23 -2.83 -0.81 -1.91
N GLY A 24 -2.81 -1.39 -0.71
CA GLY A 24 -4.04 -1.67 0.02
C GLY A 24 -4.67 -0.47 0.72
N ALA A 25 -4.25 0.76 0.40
CA ALA A 25 -4.65 1.99 1.12
C ALA A 25 -5.76 2.68 0.34
N ASP A 26 -6.80 3.13 1.05
CA ASP A 26 -8.09 3.53 0.47
C ASP A 26 -7.96 4.61 -0.63
N GLU A 27 -7.01 5.54 -0.47
CA GLU A 27 -6.77 6.64 -1.42
C GLU A 27 -5.47 6.46 -2.24
N CYS A 28 -5.03 5.22 -2.47
CA CYS A 28 -3.80 4.95 -3.23
C CYS A 28 -3.98 3.84 -4.27
N ALA A 29 -3.94 4.21 -5.55
CA ALA A 29 -4.05 3.29 -6.68
C ALA A 29 -2.70 2.81 -7.24
N LEU A 30 -1.58 3.12 -6.56
CA LEU A 30 -0.26 2.75 -7.05
C LEU A 30 -0.06 1.24 -7.09
N ARG A 31 0.54 0.78 -8.17
CA ARG A 31 1.07 -0.59 -8.33
C ARG A 31 2.52 -0.63 -7.87
N PHE A 32 2.91 -1.74 -7.27
CA PHE A 32 4.29 -1.98 -6.83
C PHE A 32 4.64 -3.46 -6.99
N VAL A 33 5.93 -3.76 -7.16
CA VAL A 33 6.45 -5.13 -7.13
C VAL A 33 6.70 -5.53 -5.68
N ASP A 34 6.05 -6.60 -5.23
CA ASP A 34 6.24 -7.18 -3.91
C ASP A 34 7.53 -8.00 -3.84
N ARG A 35 8.62 -7.31 -3.50
CA ARG A 35 9.93 -7.91 -3.23
C ARG A 35 10.11 -8.37 -1.78
N SER A 36 9.05 -8.41 -0.98
CA SER A 36 9.16 -8.92 0.39
C SER A 36 9.40 -10.45 0.37
N PRO A 37 10.21 -10.99 1.30
CA PRO A 37 10.50 -12.41 1.35
C PRO A 37 9.23 -13.28 1.43
N ALA A 38 8.27 -12.86 2.27
CA ALA A 38 7.01 -13.56 2.49
C ALA A 38 5.88 -13.17 1.50
N ARG A 39 6.16 -12.31 0.51
CA ARG A 39 5.16 -11.81 -0.48
C ARG A 39 3.89 -11.25 0.16
N ASN A 40 4.03 -10.56 1.29
CA ASN A 40 2.93 -10.07 2.10
C ASN A 40 2.91 -8.54 2.23
N ARG A 41 3.71 -7.81 1.45
CA ARG A 41 3.78 -6.35 1.52
C ARG A 41 2.45 -5.73 1.11
N ARG A 42 1.75 -5.07 2.03
CA ARG A 42 0.43 -4.47 1.76
C ARG A 42 0.49 -3.07 1.11
N TRP A 43 1.59 -2.35 1.28
CA TRP A 43 1.66 -0.92 0.97
C TRP A 43 2.74 -0.60 -0.07
N CYS A 44 2.45 0.32 -1.01
CA CYS A 44 3.44 0.78 -1.99
C CYS A 44 4.66 1.45 -1.33
N SER A 45 4.52 1.95 -0.10
CA SER A 45 5.61 2.43 0.74
C SER A 45 5.16 2.41 2.20
N MET A 46 6.04 1.93 3.10
CA MET A 46 5.78 1.99 4.53
C MET A 46 5.74 3.44 5.03
N SER A 47 6.68 4.29 4.58
CA SER A 47 6.76 5.69 5.00
C SER A 47 5.57 6.53 4.53
N ARG A 48 4.97 6.21 3.37
CA ARG A 48 3.86 6.99 2.79
C ARG A 48 2.47 6.42 3.07
N CYS A 49 2.22 5.15 2.74
CA CYS A 49 0.88 4.55 2.85
C CYS A 49 0.73 3.76 4.15
N GLY A 50 1.75 3.01 4.56
CA GLY A 50 1.72 2.29 5.84
C GLY A 50 1.54 3.22 7.04
N ASN A 51 2.31 4.30 7.10
CA ASN A 51 2.22 5.30 8.17
C ASN A 51 0.87 6.04 8.16
N ARG A 52 0.38 6.46 6.99
CA ARG A 52 -0.93 7.13 6.86
C ARG A 52 -2.05 6.27 7.40
N THR A 53 -2.09 4.99 7.03
CA THR A 53 -3.10 4.04 7.54
C THR A 53 -2.97 3.86 9.05
N LYS A 54 -1.75 3.71 9.59
CA LYS A 54 -1.53 3.61 11.05
C LYS A 54 -2.04 4.85 11.80
N VAL A 55 -1.76 6.05 11.30
CA VAL A 55 -2.22 7.31 11.91
C VAL A 55 -3.74 7.41 11.88
N ARG A 56 -4.38 7.10 10.75
CA ARG A 56 -5.85 7.09 10.64
C ARG A 56 -6.49 6.14 11.65
N LEU A 57 -5.95 4.92 11.76
CA LEU A 57 -6.43 3.93 12.72
C LEU A 57 -6.22 4.37 14.17
N HIS A 58 -5.07 4.98 14.49
CA HIS A 58 -4.78 5.53 15.81
C HIS A 58 -5.78 6.61 16.19
N GLN A 59 -6.00 7.59 15.30
CA GLN A 59 -6.97 8.66 15.53
C GLN A 59 -8.40 8.14 15.67
N ALA A 60 -8.80 7.14 14.87
CA ALA A 60 -10.12 6.53 14.98
C ALA A 60 -10.33 5.79 16.31
N ARG A 61 -9.26 5.20 16.88
CA ARG A 61 -9.31 4.58 18.21
C ARG A 61 -9.43 5.63 19.31
N ALA A 62 -8.64 6.70 19.24
CA ALA A 62 -8.70 7.81 20.20
C ALA A 62 -10.11 8.44 20.27
N ARG A 63 -10.73 8.69 19.10
CA ARG A 63 -12.12 9.20 19.05
C ARG A 63 -13.14 8.24 19.65
N ARG A 64 -12.96 6.92 19.52
CA ARG A 64 -13.86 5.93 20.14
C ARG A 64 -13.71 5.85 21.65
N SER A 65 -12.49 6.01 22.18
CA SER A 65 -12.30 6.05 23.64
C SER A 65 -12.88 7.31 24.27
N GLU A 66 -12.91 8.42 23.54
CA GLU A 66 -13.50 9.69 23.99
C GLU A 66 -15.04 9.64 23.97
N HIS A 67 -15.62 8.90 23.03
CA HIS A 67 -17.06 8.64 22.96
C HIS A 67 -17.48 7.47 23.88
N THR A 68 -17.31 7.65 25.19
CA THR A 68 -18.07 6.87 26.18
C THR A 68 -19.38 7.63 26.42
N PRO A 69 -20.56 7.07 26.10
CA PRO A 69 -21.82 7.73 26.43
C PRO A 69 -21.91 7.78 27.96
N ALA A 70 -21.99 8.98 28.52
CA ALA A 70 -22.42 9.16 29.90
C ALA A 70 -23.95 8.96 29.93
N ASP A 71 -24.39 7.95 30.68
CA ASP A 71 -25.76 7.88 31.20
C ASP A 71 -26.01 9.02 32.20
#